data_AF-A0A7R9UJP8-F1
#
_entry.id   AF-A0A7R9UJP8-F1
#
_cell.length_a   1.000
_cell.length_b   1.000
_cell.length_c   1.000
_cell.angle_alpha   90.00
_cell.angle_beta   90.00
_cell.angle_gamma   90.00
#
_symmetry.space_group_name_H-M   'P 1'
#
loop_
_entity.id
_entity.type
_entity.pdbx_description
1 polymer ?
#
loop_
_entity_poly.entity_id
_entity_poly.type
_entity_poly.pdbx_seq_one_letter_code
_entity_poly.pdbx_strand_id
1 'polypeptide(L)'
;TNKVHTHRYTLLTFLPMQIYEQLNPVRKFANFYFLCVGCLQAVPQISVTGGVPVLFGPLLFVTGVDAITKLYEDWQRRRTDAITNRQATQVLDPESRAFEPRRWDEVRVGDVVSVRNREIFPADLLLLGAM
;
A
#
# COMPACT_ATOMS: atom_id res chain seq x y z
N THR A 1 -18.23 8.55 -2.56
CA THR A 1 -16.95 9.26 -2.30
C THR A 1 -15.92 8.60 -3.18
N ASN A 2 -15.42 9.33 -4.15
CA ASN A 2 -14.45 8.81 -5.12
C ASN A 2 -13.03 8.93 -4.55
N LYS A 3 -12.66 7.96 -3.69
CA LYS A 3 -11.35 7.92 -3.04
C LYS A 3 -10.49 6.80 -3.60
N VAL A 4 -9.33 7.17 -4.11
CA VAL A 4 -8.27 6.24 -4.50
C VAL A 4 -7.46 5.84 -3.27
N HIS A 5 -7.34 4.53 -3.04
CA HIS A 5 -6.53 3.94 -1.98
C HIS A 5 -5.66 2.83 -2.58
N THR A 6 -4.37 3.11 -2.76
CA THR A 6 -3.39 2.16 -3.31
C THR A 6 -2.46 1.56 -2.25
N HIS A 7 -2.42 2.17 -1.06
CA HIS A 7 -1.69 1.61 0.07
C HIS A 7 -2.35 0.31 0.57
N ARG A 8 -1.54 -0.70 0.85
CA ARG A 8 -2.00 -2.07 1.17
C ARG A 8 -1.99 -2.35 2.66
N TYR A 9 -1.20 -1.60 3.43
CA TYR A 9 -0.98 -1.84 4.85
C TYR A 9 -1.47 -0.67 5.70
N THR A 10 -2.09 -0.97 6.84
CA THR A 10 -2.24 -0.03 7.95
C THR A 10 -1.07 -0.24 8.90
N LEU A 11 -0.62 0.77 9.66
CA LEU A 11 0.51 0.63 10.59
C LEU A 11 0.37 -0.58 11.53
N LEU A 12 -0.87 -0.89 11.95
CA LEU A 12 -1.20 -2.04 12.80
C LEU A 12 -1.22 -3.39 12.05
N THR A 13 -1.63 -3.40 10.78
CA THR A 13 -1.69 -4.65 9.98
C THR A 13 -0.38 -4.96 9.28
N PHE A 14 0.53 -3.98 9.18
CA PHE A 14 1.82 -4.12 8.51
C PHE A 14 2.65 -5.24 9.11
N LEU A 15 2.84 -5.23 10.43
CA LEU A 15 3.72 -6.17 11.13
C LEU A 15 3.25 -7.64 11.02
N PRO A 16 1.99 -8.00 11.34
CA PRO A 16 1.52 -9.38 11.20
C PRO A 16 1.54 -9.86 9.74
N MET A 17 1.21 -8.98 8.79
CA MET A 17 1.19 -9.34 7.37
C MET A 17 2.62 -9.49 6.80
N GLN A 18 3.56 -8.66 7.25
CA GLN A 18 4.96 -8.74 6.84
C GLN A 18 5.61 -10.03 7.34
N ILE A 19 5.34 -10.44 8.59
CA ILE A 19 5.77 -11.73 9.12
C ILE A 19 5.16 -12.86 8.29
N TYR A 20 3.86 -12.82 8.01
CA TYR A 20 3.21 -13.84 7.19
C TYR A 20 3.83 -13.96 5.80
N GLU A 21 4.13 -12.84 5.13
CA GLU A 21 4.79 -12.85 3.82
C GLU A 21 6.23 -13.39 3.90
N GLN A 22 6.97 -13.09 4.96
CA GLN A 22 8.34 -13.56 5.17
C GLN A 22 8.41 -15.05 5.51
N LEU A 23 7.39 -15.58 6.19
CA LEU A 23 7.31 -17.00 6.57
C LEU A 23 6.62 -17.86 5.51
N ASN A 24 6.12 -17.27 4.43
CA ASN A 24 5.49 -18.02 3.35
C ASN A 24 6.54 -18.88 2.60
N PRO A 25 6.49 -20.22 2.70
CA PRO A 25 7.53 -21.10 2.16
C PRO A 25 7.56 -21.09 0.61
N VAL A 26 6.46 -20.72 -0.04
CA VAL A 26 6.37 -20.64 -1.50
C VAL A 26 7.04 -19.37 -2.04
N ARG A 27 6.94 -18.26 -1.32
CA ARG A 27 7.46 -16.96 -1.76
C ARG A 27 8.86 -16.64 -1.25
N LYS A 28 9.18 -17.06 -0.03
CA LYS A 28 10.43 -16.74 0.68
C LYS A 28 11.00 -17.99 1.34
N PHE A 29 11.26 -19.01 0.52
CA PHE A 29 11.76 -20.31 0.97
C PHE A 29 13.01 -20.20 1.86
N ALA A 30 13.98 -19.34 1.48
CA ALA A 30 15.19 -19.12 2.27
C ALA A 30 14.90 -18.60 3.69
N ASN A 31 13.98 -17.65 3.83
CA ASN A 31 13.62 -17.08 5.13
C ASN A 31 12.92 -18.13 6.01
N PHE A 32 12.02 -18.92 5.42
CA PHE A 32 11.38 -20.05 6.10
C PHE A 32 12.41 -21.11 6.54
N TYR A 33 13.35 -21.46 5.66
CA TYR A 33 14.44 -22.38 5.97
C TYR A 33 15.30 -21.87 7.14
N PHE A 34 15.76 -20.62 7.10
CA PHE A 34 16.56 -20.03 8.18
C PHE A 34 15.80 -19.98 9.51
N LEU A 35 14.48 -19.73 9.48
CA LEU A 35 13.65 -19.80 10.67
C LEU A 35 13.65 -21.22 11.26
N CYS A 36 13.36 -22.24 10.44
CA CYS A 36 13.31 -23.62 10.88
C CYS A 36 14.64 -24.09 11.49
N VAL A 37 15.76 -23.82 10.80
CA VAL A 37 17.09 -24.19 11.30
C VAL A 37 17.45 -23.40 12.57
N GLY A 38 17.11 -22.11 12.63
CA GLY A 38 17.30 -21.31 13.84
C GLY A 38 16.51 -21.82 15.04
N CYS A 39 15.26 -22.27 14.84
CA CYS A 39 14.47 -22.92 15.89
C CYS A 39 15.12 -24.23 16.39
N LEU A 40 15.69 -25.04 15.48
CA LEU A 40 16.42 -26.24 15.86
C LEU A 40 17.71 -25.91 16.62
N GLN A 41 18.43 -24.85 16.22
CA GLN A 41 19.63 -24.36 16.91
C GLN A 41 19.36 -23.79 18.30
N ALA A 42 18.13 -23.33 18.57
CA ALA A 42 17.71 -22.85 19.88
C ALA A 42 17.51 -23.98 20.90
N VAL A 43 17.39 -25.24 20.46
CA VAL A 43 17.31 -26.39 21.36
C VAL A 43 18.73 -26.87 21.68
N PRO A 44 19.25 -26.63 22.91
CA PRO A 44 20.65 -26.89 23.26
C PRO A 44 21.05 -28.37 23.15
N GLN A 45 20.09 -29.29 23.20
CA GLN A 45 20.31 -30.74 23.07
C GLN A 45 20.59 -31.20 21.63
N ILE A 46 20.16 -30.42 20.63
CA ILE A 46 20.26 -30.74 19.19
C ILE A 46 21.25 -29.78 18.48
N SER A 47 21.60 -28.69 19.16
CA SER A 47 22.38 -27.57 18.64
C SER A 47 23.88 -27.85 18.68
N VAL A 48 24.54 -27.73 17.52
CA VAL A 48 26.01 -27.76 17.39
C VAL A 48 26.65 -26.47 17.95
N THR A 49 25.86 -25.40 18.08
CA THR A 49 26.29 -24.05 18.52
C THR A 49 26.02 -23.78 20.01
N GLY A 50 25.73 -24.80 20.81
CA GLY A 50 25.53 -24.65 22.26
C GLY A 50 24.24 -23.88 22.63
N GLY A 51 23.21 -23.95 21.79
CA GLY A 51 21.92 -23.30 22.04
C GLY A 51 21.83 -21.84 21.56
N VAL A 52 22.87 -21.29 20.91
CA VAL A 52 22.83 -19.96 20.32
C VAL A 52 22.33 -20.04 18.86
N PRO A 53 21.17 -19.46 18.52
CA PRO A 53 20.64 -19.46 17.16
C PRO A 53 21.31 -18.37 16.31
N VAL A 54 22.53 -18.64 15.86
CA VAL A 54 23.35 -17.69 15.06
C VAL A 54 22.64 -17.27 13.76
N LEU A 55 21.78 -18.12 13.22
CA LEU A 55 21.02 -17.86 11.98
C LEU A 55 19.91 -16.82 12.14
N PHE A 56 19.45 -16.54 13.36
CA PHE A 56 18.41 -15.51 13.58
C PHE A 56 18.93 -14.09 13.35
N GLY A 57 20.21 -13.82 13.61
CA GLY A 57 20.79 -12.49 13.38
C GLY A 57 20.68 -12.03 11.92
N PRO A 58 21.23 -12.79 10.96
CA PRO A 58 21.11 -12.47 9.53
C PRO A 58 19.65 -12.44 9.05
N LEU A 59 18.80 -13.35 9.54
CA LEU A 59 17.38 -13.38 9.18
C LEU A 59 16.68 -12.09 9.61
N LEU A 60 16.86 -11.65 10.86
CA LEU A 60 16.29 -10.41 11.38
C LEU A 60 16.80 -9.18 10.63
N PHE A 61 18.08 -9.16 10.28
CA PHE A 61 18.66 -8.06 9.51
C PHE A 61 18.03 -7.93 8.12
N VAL A 62 18.03 -9.00 7.33
CA VAL A 62 17.48 -8.99 5.97
C VAL A 62 15.98 -8.71 5.98
N THR A 63 15.23 -9.36 6.87
CA THR A 63 13.78 -9.13 7.01
C THR A 63 13.44 -7.73 7.51
N GLY A 64 14.28 -7.14 8.36
CA GLY A 64 14.16 -5.78 8.83
C GLY A 64 14.34 -4.75 7.70
N VAL A 65 15.38 -4.90 6.88
CA VAL A 65 15.60 -4.03 5.71
C VAL A 65 14.45 -4.13 4.71
N ASP A 66 13.97 -5.34 4.43
CA ASP A 66 12.79 -5.59 3.58
C ASP A 66 11.55 -4.89 4.15
N ALA A 67 11.35 -4.95 5.48
CA ALA A 67 10.22 -4.30 6.14
C ALA A 67 10.31 -2.77 6.06
N ILE A 68 11.47 -2.19 6.34
CA ILE A 68 11.66 -0.73 6.27
C ILE A 68 11.38 -0.22 4.85
N THR A 69 11.89 -0.91 3.83
CA THR A 69 11.69 -0.53 2.43
C THR A 69 10.21 -0.54 2.06
N LYS A 70 9.49 -1.62 2.37
CA LYS A 70 8.05 -1.71 2.12
C LYS A 70 7.25 -0.64 2.87
N LEU A 71 7.61 -0.36 4.11
CA LEU A 71 6.94 0.66 4.90
C LEU A 71 7.13 2.05 4.29
N TYR A 72 8.35 2.35 3.83
CA TYR A 72 8.67 3.60 3.14
C TYR A 72 7.86 3.74 1.84
N GLU A 73 7.83 2.71 1.00
CA GLU A 73 7.04 2.70 -0.24
C GLU A 73 5.55 2.90 0.03
N ASP A 74 4.99 2.20 1.02
CA ASP A 74 3.58 2.32 1.37
C ASP A 74 3.26 3.72 1.93
N TRP A 75 4.17 4.33 2.69
CA TRP A 75 4.02 5.72 3.14
C TRP A 75 4.04 6.71 1.98
N GLN A 76 4.94 6.53 1.02
CA GLN A 76 4.99 7.36 -0.18
C GLN A 76 3.68 7.23 -1.00
N ARG A 77 3.14 6.01 -1.13
CA ARG A 77 1.85 5.78 -1.80
C ARG A 77 0.70 6.49 -1.09
N ARG A 78 0.63 6.44 0.24
CA ARG A 78 -0.40 7.19 1.00
C ARG A 78 -0.32 8.70 0.74
N ARG A 79 0.89 9.25 0.64
CA ARG A 79 1.07 10.67 0.32
C ARG A 79 0.57 10.98 -1.07
N THR A 80 0.91 10.17 -2.06
CA THR A 80 0.44 10.33 -3.45
C THR A 80 -1.09 10.20 -3.54
N ASP A 81 -1.67 9.16 -2.95
CA ASP A 81 -3.12 8.96 -2.87
C ASP A 81 -3.83 10.19 -2.27
N ALA A 82 -3.27 10.75 -1.19
CA ALA A 82 -3.82 11.94 -0.54
C ALA A 82 -3.74 13.19 -1.41
N ILE A 83 -2.70 13.33 -2.24
CA ILE A 83 -2.58 14.43 -3.20
C ILE A 83 -3.62 14.25 -4.30
N THR A 84 -3.71 13.07 -4.92
CA THR A 84 -4.67 12.78 -5.99
C THR A 84 -6.12 12.98 -5.52
N ASN A 85 -6.49 12.46 -4.35
CA ASN A 85 -7.84 12.61 -3.80
C ASN A 85 -8.23 14.07 -3.49
N ARG A 86 -7.24 14.95 -3.29
CA ARG A 86 -7.45 16.39 -3.03
C ARG A 86 -7.42 17.24 -4.29
N GLN A 87 -7.14 16.67 -5.46
CA GLN A 87 -7.20 17.41 -6.71
C GLN A 87 -8.63 17.92 -6.96
N ALA A 88 -8.74 19.10 -7.56
CA ALA A 88 -10.02 19.69 -7.90
C ALA A 88 -10.41 19.32 -9.34
N THR A 89 -11.70 19.10 -9.56
CA THR A 89 -12.31 18.97 -10.89
C THR A 89 -13.56 19.84 -10.96
N GLN A 90 -13.97 20.20 -12.17
CA GLN A 90 -15.13 21.06 -12.39
C GLN A 90 -16.39 20.18 -12.42
N VAL A 91 -17.30 20.38 -11.48
CA VAL A 91 -18.57 19.64 -11.39
C VAL A 91 -19.73 20.61 -11.63
N LEU A 92 -20.70 20.22 -12.45
CA LEU A 92 -21.90 21.00 -12.69
C LEU A 92 -22.79 20.96 -11.44
N ASP A 93 -23.03 22.13 -10.85
CA ASP A 93 -24.01 22.26 -9.78
C ASP A 93 -25.42 22.42 -10.37
N PRO A 94 -26.39 21.57 -10.01
CA PRO A 94 -27.75 21.66 -10.53
C PRO A 94 -28.50 22.94 -10.12
N GLU A 95 -28.13 23.55 -8.99
CA GLU A 95 -28.77 24.77 -8.49
C GLU A 95 -28.23 26.02 -9.17
N SER A 96 -26.90 26.20 -9.16
CA SER A 96 -26.25 27.37 -9.77
C SER A 96 -26.17 27.27 -11.31
N ARG A 97 -26.39 26.06 -11.87
CA ARG A 97 -26.20 25.72 -13.29
C ARG A 97 -24.81 26.10 -13.81
N ALA A 98 -23.84 26.18 -12.92
CA ALA A 98 -22.46 26.53 -13.21
C ALA A 98 -21.53 25.38 -12.85
N PHE A 99 -20.35 25.36 -13.47
CA PHE A 99 -19.30 24.44 -13.09
C PHE A 99 -18.52 25.02 -11.90
N GLU A 100 -18.49 24.26 -10.81
CA GLU A 100 -17.81 24.63 -9.58
C GLU A 100 -16.67 23.65 -9.28
N PRO A 101 -15.53 24.13 -8.75
CA PRO A 101 -14.43 23.27 -8.37
C PRO A 101 -14.84 22.42 -7.16
N ARG A 102 -14.84 21.09 -7.32
CA ARG A 102 -14.98 20.13 -6.21
C ARG A 102 -13.81 19.18 -6.16
N ARG A 103 -13.51 18.67 -4.97
CA ARG A 103 -12.42 17.71 -4.79
C ARG A 103 -12.78 16.36 -5.37
N TRP A 104 -11.79 15.64 -5.88
CA TRP A 104 -11.98 14.31 -6.44
C TRP A 104 -12.66 13.36 -5.44
N ASP A 105 -12.31 13.43 -4.15
CA ASP A 105 -12.95 12.61 -3.12
C ASP A 105 -14.44 12.91 -2.88
N GLU A 106 -14.91 14.08 -3.27
CA GLU A 106 -16.29 14.54 -3.10
C GLU A 106 -17.18 14.21 -4.29
N VAL A 107 -16.60 13.89 -5.46
CA VAL A 107 -17.34 13.51 -6.68
C VAL A 107 -18.16 12.23 -6.43
N ARG A 108 -19.41 12.23 -6.92
CA ARG A 108 -20.37 11.14 -6.79
C ARG A 108 -20.85 10.66 -8.15
N VAL A 109 -21.39 9.44 -8.17
CA VAL A 109 -22.02 8.87 -9.37
C VAL A 109 -23.25 9.71 -9.74
N GLY A 110 -23.32 10.15 -11.00
CA GLY A 110 -24.37 11.03 -11.51
C GLY A 110 -23.96 12.49 -11.63
N ASP A 111 -22.81 12.88 -11.07
CA ASP A 111 -22.26 14.22 -11.24
C ASP A 111 -21.79 14.43 -12.68
N VAL A 112 -22.15 15.56 -13.30
CA VAL A 112 -21.63 15.95 -14.62
C VAL A 112 -20.34 16.71 -14.40
N VAL A 113 -19.22 16.18 -14.93
CA VAL A 113 -17.90 16.79 -14.77
C VAL A 113 -17.38 17.34 -16.09
N SER A 114 -16.66 18.46 -16.02
CA SER A 114 -15.94 19.04 -17.15
C SER A 114 -14.44 18.86 -16.94
N VAL A 115 -13.77 18.22 -17.91
CA VAL A 115 -12.33 17.95 -17.88
C VAL A 115 -11.68 18.72 -19.02
N ARG A 116 -10.66 19.53 -18.70
CA ARG A 116 -9.96 20.32 -19.71
C ARG A 116 -8.91 19.48 -20.43
N ASN A 117 -8.47 19.97 -21.59
CA ASN A 117 -7.37 19.33 -22.32
C ASN A 117 -6.10 19.27 -21.44
N ARG A 118 -5.46 18.10 -21.40
CA ARG A 118 -4.29 17.76 -20.55
C ARG A 118 -4.56 17.63 -19.05
N GLU A 119 -5.80 17.61 -18.61
CA GLU A 119 -6.14 17.21 -17.24
C GLU A 119 -6.30 15.69 -17.13
N ILE A 120 -6.03 15.15 -15.95
CA ILE A 120 -6.22 13.73 -15.65
C ILE A 120 -7.71 13.50 -15.36
N PHE A 121 -8.24 12.37 -15.83
CA PHE A 121 -9.62 11.99 -15.55
C PHE A 121 -9.82 11.66 -14.06
N PRO A 122 -10.81 12.29 -13.39
CA PRO A 122 -11.06 12.08 -11.96
C PRO A 122 -11.71 10.73 -11.65
N ALA A 123 -12.41 10.13 -12.61
CA ALA A 123 -13.15 8.88 -12.48
C ALA A 123 -13.33 8.26 -13.88
N ASP A 124 -13.95 7.07 -13.94
CA ASP A 124 -14.46 6.52 -15.19
C ASP A 124 -15.66 7.36 -15.67
N LEU A 125 -15.56 7.97 -16.85
CA LEU A 125 -16.55 8.93 -17.37
C LEU A 125 -17.26 8.38 -18.61
N LEU A 126 -18.53 8.75 -18.75
CA LEU A 126 -19.27 8.61 -20.01
C LEU A 126 -19.29 9.97 -20.72
N LEU A 127 -18.80 10.01 -21.97
CA LEU A 127 -18.73 11.24 -22.75
C LEU A 127 -20.14 11.67 -23.19
N LEU A 128 -20.61 12.80 -22.67
CA LEU A 128 -21.90 13.39 -23.07
C LEU A 128 -21.76 14.41 -24.21
N GLY A 129 -20.59 15.04 -24.32
CA GLY A 129 -20.29 16.02 -25.35
C GLY A 129 -18.87 16.53 -25.22
N ALA A 130 -18.31 16.99 -26.32
CA ALA A 130 -17.02 17.67 -26.38
C ALA A 130 -17.23 19.00 -27.10
N MET A 131 -16.61 20.06 -26.58
CA MET A 131 -16.58 21.40 -27.19
C MET A 131 -15.17 21.70 -27.70
#